data_AF-A0A2D4NU18-F1
#
_entry.id   AF-A0A2D4NU18-F1
#
_cell.length_a   1.000
_cell.length_b   1.000
_cell.length_c   1.000
_cell.angle_alpha   90.00
_cell.angle_beta   90.00
_cell.angle_gamma   90.00
#
_symmetry.space_group_name_H-M   'P 1'
#
loop_
_entity.id
_entity.type
_entity.pdbx_description
1 polymer ?
#
loop_
_entity_poly.entity_id
_entity_poly.type
_entity_poly.pdbx_seq_one_letter_code
_entity_poly.pdbx_strand_id
1 'polypeptide(L)'
;DEFSGSYDFRIEHEIIRCLKAFMNNKFGIKTMLETDDGILLLAKAVDPKVPTMMIDAIKLLSALCILPQPVDMHEQVLGALTERAEMDEVERFKPIVDGLKSGTSVALKVACLQLINALIIPSDELDFRVHIRSELMRSGLQHILKELHAQDNEELKLQLQVFEEYGEEDSAELRGRLEDIRIEMDDFNEIFQILLNTVKDSKAEQHFISILQHFLLIRNDYEAR
;
A
#
# COMPACT_ATOMS: atom_id res chain seq x y z
N ASP A 1 -27.66 20.88 14.00
CA ASP A 1 -26.23 20.60 13.76
C ASP A 1 -25.92 19.65 12.60
N GLU A 2 -26.87 18.87 12.05
CA GLU A 2 -26.62 18.14 10.77
C GLU A 2 -26.55 19.06 9.53
N PHE A 3 -27.26 20.21 9.58
CA PHE A 3 -27.27 21.16 8.47
C PHE A 3 -25.95 21.93 8.30
N SER A 4 -25.17 22.16 9.37
CA SER A 4 -23.87 22.85 9.25
C SER A 4 -22.81 21.94 8.59
N GLY A 5 -22.74 20.66 9.00
CA GLY A 5 -21.77 19.71 8.43
C GLY A 5 -21.95 19.49 6.92
N SER A 6 -23.19 19.48 6.41
CA SER A 6 -23.42 19.32 4.96
C SER A 6 -22.96 20.52 4.12
N TYR A 7 -22.92 21.73 4.67
CA TYR A 7 -22.41 22.91 3.94
C TYR A 7 -20.89 22.92 3.94
N ASP A 8 -20.25 22.51 5.02
CA ASP A 8 -18.79 22.43 5.13
C ASP A 8 -18.20 21.46 4.08
N PHE A 9 -18.78 20.26 3.92
CA PHE A 9 -18.31 19.31 2.89
C PHE A 9 -18.41 19.83 1.45
N ARG A 10 -19.36 20.74 1.17
CA ARG A 10 -19.48 21.35 -0.17
C ARG A 10 -18.36 22.35 -0.41
N ILE A 11 -18.01 23.13 0.60
CA ILE A 11 -16.92 24.10 0.54
C ILE A 11 -15.60 23.35 0.41
N GLU A 12 -15.38 22.32 1.22
CA GLU A 12 -14.20 21.45 1.14
C GLU A 12 -14.06 20.81 -0.25
N HIS A 13 -15.14 20.24 -0.80
CA HIS A 13 -15.08 19.66 -2.15
C HIS A 13 -14.76 20.71 -3.22
N GLU A 14 -15.30 21.93 -3.10
CA GLU A 14 -14.97 23.00 -4.04
C GLU A 14 -13.49 23.43 -3.93
N ILE A 15 -12.92 23.45 -2.72
CA ILE A 15 -11.48 23.67 -2.52
C ILE A 15 -10.66 22.59 -3.23
N ILE A 16 -11.04 21.32 -3.13
CA ILE A 16 -10.36 20.22 -3.85
C ILE A 16 -10.44 20.42 -5.37
N ARG A 17 -11.58 20.88 -5.89
CA ARG A 17 -11.71 21.21 -7.33
C ARG A 17 -10.84 22.40 -7.73
N CYS A 18 -10.73 23.42 -6.89
CA CYS A 18 -9.82 24.53 -7.11
C CYS A 18 -8.36 24.07 -7.12
N LEU A 19 -7.95 23.22 -6.17
CA LEU A 19 -6.61 22.63 -6.14
C LEU A 19 -6.33 21.80 -7.40
N LYS A 20 -7.31 21.02 -7.86
CA LYS A 20 -7.21 20.27 -9.13
C LYS A 20 -6.98 21.18 -10.33
N ALA A 21 -7.72 22.28 -10.42
CA ALA A 21 -7.53 23.27 -11.49
C ALA A 21 -6.17 23.98 -11.39
N PHE A 22 -5.75 24.32 -10.17
CA PHE A 22 -4.47 24.97 -9.89
C PHE A 22 -3.28 24.07 -10.25
N MET A 23 -3.34 22.78 -9.88
CA MET A 23 -2.32 21.77 -10.16
C MET A 23 -2.33 21.27 -11.61
N ASN A 24 -3.22 21.74 -12.47
CA ASN A 24 -3.26 21.34 -13.88
C ASN A 24 -2.15 22.00 -14.74
N ASN A 25 -1.03 22.38 -14.11
CA ASN A 25 0.16 22.92 -14.76
C ASN A 25 1.38 22.73 -13.84
N LYS A 26 2.58 22.74 -14.43
CA LYS A 26 3.84 22.51 -13.70
C LYS A 26 4.07 23.47 -12.54
N PHE A 27 3.69 24.74 -12.71
CA PHE A 27 3.87 25.76 -11.68
C PHE A 27 2.98 25.49 -10.46
N GLY A 28 1.72 25.14 -10.69
CA GLY A 28 0.77 24.84 -9.61
C GLY A 28 1.16 23.58 -8.84
N ILE A 29 1.61 22.52 -9.52
CA ILE A 29 2.15 21.33 -8.85
C ILE A 29 3.35 21.70 -7.99
N LYS A 30 4.34 22.41 -8.56
CA LYS A 30 5.55 22.81 -7.82
C LYS A 30 5.19 23.65 -6.59
N THR A 31 4.33 24.64 -6.75
CA THR A 31 3.90 25.52 -5.64
C THR A 31 3.17 24.72 -4.56
N MET A 32 2.34 23.75 -4.95
CA MET A 32 1.66 22.87 -3.99
C MET A 32 2.65 22.02 -3.18
N LEU A 33 3.68 21.49 -3.83
CA LEU A 33 4.72 20.70 -3.17
C LEU A 33 5.66 21.53 -2.28
N GLU A 34 5.69 22.86 -2.45
CA GLU A 34 6.42 23.78 -1.57
C GLU A 34 5.65 24.12 -0.29
N THR A 35 4.40 23.69 -0.15
CA THR A 35 3.61 23.90 1.07
C THR A 35 3.84 22.80 2.09
N ASP A 36 3.93 23.16 3.37
CA ASP A 36 4.17 22.21 4.46
C ASP A 36 3.04 21.17 4.59
N ASP A 37 1.77 21.62 4.49
CA ASP A 37 0.59 20.78 4.77
C ASP A 37 -0.21 20.39 3.53
N GLY A 38 0.23 20.75 2.32
CA GLY A 38 -0.59 20.58 1.11
C GLY A 38 -1.03 19.13 0.87
N ILE A 39 -0.08 18.20 0.89
CA ILE A 39 -0.34 16.77 0.67
C ILE A 39 -1.20 16.21 1.81
N LEU A 40 -0.95 16.65 3.06
CA LEU A 40 -1.74 16.26 4.22
C LEU A 40 -3.21 16.70 4.12
N LEU A 41 -3.48 17.91 3.61
CA LEU A 41 -4.85 18.38 3.39
C LEU A 41 -5.58 17.55 2.32
N LEU A 42 -4.89 17.17 1.24
CA LEU A 42 -5.43 16.21 0.27
C LEU A 42 -5.68 14.85 0.90
N ALA A 43 -4.75 14.36 1.74
CA ALA A 43 -4.90 13.10 2.46
C ALA A 43 -6.13 13.14 3.38
N LYS A 44 -6.39 14.25 4.10
CA LYS A 44 -7.59 14.45 4.94
C LYS A 44 -8.91 14.44 4.16
N ALA A 45 -8.89 14.83 2.89
CA ALA A 45 -10.05 14.79 2.00
C ALA A 45 -10.40 13.37 1.47
N VAL A 46 -9.57 12.36 1.78
CA VAL A 46 -9.83 10.94 1.47
C VAL A 46 -10.87 10.38 2.44
N ASP A 47 -12.14 10.78 2.32
CA ASP A 47 -13.23 10.33 3.20
C ASP A 47 -14.30 9.53 2.43
N PRO A 48 -14.48 8.22 2.70
CA PRO A 48 -15.49 7.41 2.04
C PRO A 48 -16.93 7.87 2.33
N LYS A 49 -17.17 8.70 3.34
CA LYS A 49 -18.47 9.33 3.60
C LYS A 49 -18.81 10.42 2.59
N VAL A 50 -17.81 10.96 1.89
CA VAL A 50 -17.97 11.97 0.82
C VAL A 50 -17.32 11.46 -0.47
N PRO A 51 -17.88 10.41 -1.13
CA PRO A 51 -17.24 9.68 -2.23
C PRO A 51 -16.72 10.55 -3.38
N THR A 52 -17.48 11.58 -3.77
CA THR A 52 -17.11 12.43 -4.89
C THR A 52 -15.89 13.29 -4.60
N MET A 53 -15.76 13.77 -3.36
CA MET A 53 -14.59 14.52 -2.91
C MET A 53 -13.37 13.59 -2.79
N MET A 54 -13.57 12.42 -2.20
CA MET A 54 -12.54 11.39 -2.07
C MET A 54 -11.99 10.98 -3.44
N ILE A 55 -12.82 10.80 -4.47
CA ILE A 55 -12.36 10.49 -5.83
C ILE A 55 -11.45 11.59 -6.38
N ASP A 56 -11.82 12.86 -6.24
CA ASP A 56 -11.00 13.97 -6.75
C ASP A 56 -9.68 14.10 -5.96
N ALA A 57 -9.72 13.94 -4.64
CA ALA A 57 -8.53 13.96 -3.79
C ALA A 57 -7.58 12.80 -4.13
N ILE A 58 -8.11 11.58 -4.25
CA ILE A 58 -7.34 10.39 -4.63
C ILE A 58 -6.69 10.59 -6.00
N LYS A 59 -7.42 11.11 -7.00
CA LYS A 59 -6.83 11.34 -8.34
C LYS A 59 -5.64 12.30 -8.30
N LEU A 60 -5.69 13.32 -7.44
CA LEU A 60 -4.55 14.22 -7.24
C LEU A 60 -3.39 13.50 -6.54
N LEU A 61 -3.65 12.75 -5.47
CA LEU A 61 -2.62 11.99 -4.76
C LEU A 61 -1.94 10.96 -5.67
N SER A 62 -2.72 10.19 -6.45
CA SER A 62 -2.17 9.24 -7.43
C SER A 62 -1.31 9.93 -8.49
N ALA A 63 -1.72 11.11 -8.96
CA ALA A 63 -0.93 11.88 -9.90
C ALA A 63 0.39 12.39 -9.28
N LEU A 64 0.37 12.77 -8.00
CA LEU A 64 1.58 13.16 -7.27
C LEU A 64 2.56 12.00 -7.12
N CYS A 65 2.08 10.79 -6.78
CA CYS A 65 2.95 9.61 -6.63
C CYS A 65 3.73 9.26 -7.91
N ILE A 66 3.17 9.55 -9.09
CA ILE A 66 3.75 9.20 -10.40
C ILE A 66 4.62 10.34 -10.95
N LEU A 67 4.74 11.46 -10.23
CA LEU A 67 5.61 12.55 -10.66
C LEU A 67 7.07 12.06 -10.71
N PRO A 68 7.80 12.35 -11.81
CA PRO A 68 9.19 11.94 -11.93
C PRO A 68 10.13 12.75 -11.03
N GLN A 69 9.70 13.95 -10.63
CA GLN A 69 10.42 14.85 -9.73
C GLN A 69 9.41 15.66 -8.89
N PRO A 70 9.63 15.85 -7.58
CA PRO A 70 10.70 15.26 -6.76
C PRO A 70 10.70 13.72 -6.75
N VAL A 71 11.81 13.10 -6.36
CA VAL A 71 11.87 11.64 -6.19
C VAL A 71 11.06 11.25 -4.94
N ASP A 72 10.60 10.00 -4.87
CA ASP A 72 9.90 9.42 -3.71
C ASP A 72 8.59 10.11 -3.33
N MET A 73 7.89 10.72 -4.29
CA MET A 73 6.58 11.34 -4.03
C MET A 73 5.54 10.36 -3.49
N HIS A 74 5.62 9.08 -3.87
CA HIS A 74 4.77 8.03 -3.34
C HIS A 74 4.99 7.83 -1.82
N GLU A 75 6.23 7.96 -1.33
CA GLU A 75 6.53 7.95 0.10
C GLU A 75 6.01 9.19 0.83
N GLN A 76 6.10 10.38 0.22
CA GLN A 76 5.53 11.60 0.82
C GLN A 76 4.00 11.51 0.96
N VAL A 77 3.32 11.00 -0.07
CA VAL A 77 1.87 10.74 -0.01
C VAL A 77 1.56 9.70 1.07
N LEU A 78 2.35 8.63 1.16
CA LEU A 78 2.19 7.62 2.22
C LEU A 78 2.42 8.21 3.62
N GLY A 79 3.39 9.11 3.78
CA GLY A 79 3.65 9.86 5.01
C GLY A 79 2.44 10.68 5.43
N ALA A 80 1.87 11.44 4.50
CA ALA A 80 0.65 12.22 4.75
C ALA A 80 -0.57 11.35 5.11
N LEU A 81 -0.72 10.18 4.47
CA LEU A 81 -1.76 9.20 4.84
C LEU A 81 -1.51 8.64 6.26
N THR A 82 -0.25 8.42 6.63
CA THR A 82 0.15 7.93 7.95
C THR A 82 -0.15 8.97 9.03
N GLU A 83 0.28 10.21 8.83
CA GLU A 83 0.03 11.31 9.76
C GLU A 83 -1.48 11.55 9.96
N ARG A 84 -2.26 11.54 8.86
CA ARG A 84 -3.73 11.59 8.96
C ARG A 84 -4.28 10.44 9.80
N ALA A 85 -3.79 9.23 9.61
CA ALA A 85 -4.24 8.04 10.33
C ALA A 85 -3.94 8.13 11.83
N GLU A 86 -2.79 8.69 12.20
CA GLU A 86 -2.42 8.96 13.59
C GLU A 86 -3.35 9.99 14.24
N MET A 87 -3.71 11.06 13.51
CA MET A 87 -4.69 12.06 14.00
C MET A 87 -6.08 11.44 14.24
N ASP A 88 -6.49 10.52 13.38
CA ASP A 88 -7.81 9.89 13.39
C ASP A 88 -7.85 8.60 14.27
N GLU A 89 -6.71 8.16 14.81
CA GLU A 89 -6.52 6.87 15.53
C GLU A 89 -7.04 5.65 14.74
N VAL A 90 -6.75 5.61 13.43
CA VAL A 90 -7.13 4.51 12.53
C VAL A 90 -5.94 3.97 11.76
N GLU A 91 -6.12 2.83 11.07
CA GLU A 91 -5.12 2.36 10.10
C GLU A 91 -5.09 3.26 8.87
N ARG A 92 -3.89 3.59 8.36
CA ARG A 92 -3.70 4.52 7.24
C ARG A 92 -4.37 4.12 5.93
N PHE A 93 -4.54 2.82 5.68
CA PHE A 93 -5.23 2.33 4.50
C PHE A 93 -6.74 2.12 4.70
N LYS A 94 -7.25 2.26 5.92
CA LYS A 94 -8.66 2.01 6.21
C LYS A 94 -9.63 2.82 5.32
N PRO A 95 -9.46 4.14 5.11
CA PRO A 95 -10.35 4.90 4.25
C PRO A 95 -10.37 4.38 2.80
N ILE A 96 -9.20 4.00 2.28
CA ILE A 96 -9.02 3.48 0.92
C ILE A 96 -9.68 2.10 0.77
N VAL A 97 -9.46 1.21 1.74
CA VAL A 97 -10.09 -0.12 1.78
C VAL A 97 -11.61 -0.02 1.94
N ASP A 98 -12.09 0.92 2.75
CA ASP A 98 -13.53 1.20 2.89
C ASP A 98 -14.14 1.68 1.54
N GLY A 99 -13.38 2.45 0.75
CA GLY A 99 -13.75 2.87 -0.60
C GLY A 99 -13.92 1.72 -1.61
N LEU A 100 -13.28 0.57 -1.37
CA LEU A 100 -13.35 -0.61 -2.24
C LEU A 100 -14.53 -1.54 -1.95
N LYS A 101 -15.25 -1.34 -0.84
CA LYS A 101 -16.34 -2.23 -0.40
C LYS A 101 -17.52 -2.25 -1.40
N SER A 102 -18.27 -3.36 -1.42
CA SER A 102 -19.39 -3.59 -2.34
C SER A 102 -20.36 -2.41 -2.48
N GLY A 103 -20.73 -1.73 -1.39
CA GLY A 103 -21.68 -0.61 -1.36
C GLY A 103 -21.23 0.71 -2.01
N THR A 104 -19.97 0.82 -2.46
CA THR A 104 -19.46 2.06 -3.09
C THR A 104 -19.67 2.07 -4.62
N SER A 105 -19.52 3.25 -5.24
CA SER A 105 -19.57 3.34 -6.70
C SER A 105 -18.34 2.70 -7.36
N VAL A 106 -18.50 2.17 -8.57
CA VAL A 106 -17.38 1.61 -9.36
C VAL A 106 -16.28 2.65 -9.56
N ALA A 107 -16.64 3.91 -9.80
CA ALA A 107 -15.67 5.01 -9.95
C ALA A 107 -14.81 5.23 -8.69
N LEU A 108 -15.38 5.08 -7.48
CA LEU A 108 -14.58 5.16 -6.25
C LEU A 108 -13.66 3.95 -6.12
N LYS A 109 -14.14 2.74 -6.47
CA LYS A 109 -13.33 1.53 -6.43
C LYS A 109 -12.11 1.63 -7.35
N VAL A 110 -12.32 2.08 -8.58
CA VAL A 110 -11.25 2.35 -9.55
C VAL A 110 -10.24 3.34 -9.00
N ALA A 111 -10.70 4.48 -8.45
CA ALA A 111 -9.81 5.49 -7.89
C ALA A 111 -8.98 4.94 -6.73
N CYS A 112 -9.59 4.19 -5.81
CA CYS A 112 -8.89 3.59 -4.67
C CYS A 112 -7.81 2.60 -5.12
N LEU A 113 -8.12 1.73 -6.10
CA LEU A 113 -7.14 0.77 -6.62
C LEU A 113 -6.04 1.46 -7.42
N GLN A 114 -6.36 2.53 -8.14
CA GLN A 114 -5.38 3.38 -8.82
C GLN A 114 -4.39 4.01 -7.82
N LEU A 115 -4.86 4.49 -6.66
CA LEU A 115 -3.97 5.01 -5.62
C LEU A 115 -3.07 3.92 -5.03
N ILE A 116 -3.62 2.74 -4.76
CA ILE A 116 -2.84 1.59 -4.29
C ILE A 116 -1.70 1.28 -5.28
N ASN A 117 -2.02 1.19 -6.57
CA ASN A 117 -1.02 0.99 -7.62
C ASN A 117 0.00 2.13 -7.65
N ALA A 118 -0.45 3.38 -7.56
CA ALA A 118 0.43 4.55 -7.55
C ALA A 118 1.33 4.65 -6.31
N LEU A 119 0.94 4.05 -5.18
CA LEU A 119 1.78 4.01 -3.97
C LEU A 119 2.84 2.92 -4.03
N ILE A 120 2.57 1.80 -4.71
CA ILE A 120 3.44 0.62 -4.72
C ILE A 120 4.40 0.64 -5.90
N ILE A 121 3.86 0.83 -7.11
CA ILE A 121 4.59 0.59 -8.37
C ILE A 121 5.78 1.52 -8.58
N PRO A 122 5.73 2.81 -8.24
CA PRO A 122 6.87 3.71 -8.46
C PRO A 122 8.11 3.40 -7.61
N SER A 123 8.02 2.52 -6.61
CA SER A 123 9.15 2.20 -5.74
C SER A 123 10.06 1.14 -6.37
N ASP A 124 11.34 1.44 -6.49
CA ASP A 124 12.34 0.47 -6.97
C ASP A 124 12.67 -0.61 -5.90
N GLU A 125 12.35 -0.35 -4.62
CA GLU A 125 12.68 -1.22 -3.50
C GLU A 125 11.63 -2.34 -3.29
N LEU A 126 11.99 -3.59 -3.59
CA LEU A 126 11.10 -4.75 -3.41
C LEU A 126 10.53 -4.84 -1.98
N ASP A 127 11.37 -4.59 -0.98
CA ASP A 127 10.97 -4.72 0.43
C ASP A 127 9.88 -3.70 0.79
N PHE A 128 9.94 -2.49 0.22
CA PHE A 128 8.89 -1.48 0.35
C PHE A 128 7.60 -1.96 -0.33
N ARG A 129 7.67 -2.43 -1.58
CA ARG A 129 6.49 -2.90 -2.33
C ARG A 129 5.79 -4.06 -1.62
N VAL A 130 6.57 -5.04 -1.15
CA VAL A 130 6.08 -6.19 -0.37
C VAL A 130 5.49 -5.75 0.97
N HIS A 131 6.12 -4.79 1.66
CA HIS A 131 5.63 -4.25 2.92
C HIS A 131 4.23 -3.62 2.76
N ILE A 132 4.08 -2.68 1.81
CA ILE A 132 2.82 -1.97 1.57
C ILE A 132 1.72 -2.92 1.11
N ARG A 133 2.01 -3.83 0.18
CA ARG A 133 1.04 -4.83 -0.28
C ARG A 133 0.60 -5.74 0.87
N SER A 134 1.53 -6.19 1.69
CA SER A 134 1.21 -7.04 2.84
C SER A 134 0.36 -6.32 3.89
N GLU A 135 0.59 -5.03 4.10
CA GLU A 135 -0.25 -4.21 4.98
C GLU A 135 -1.67 -4.06 4.45
N LEU A 136 -1.86 -3.71 3.17
CA LEU A 136 -3.17 -3.65 2.53
C LEU A 136 -3.94 -4.96 2.63
N MET A 137 -3.26 -6.09 2.42
CA MET A 137 -3.86 -7.42 2.57
C MET A 137 -4.37 -7.66 3.99
N ARG A 138 -3.57 -7.30 5.01
CA ARG A 138 -3.97 -7.40 6.42
C ARG A 138 -5.09 -6.45 6.81
N SER A 139 -5.16 -5.26 6.21
CA SER A 139 -6.28 -4.31 6.37
C SER A 139 -7.58 -4.76 5.68
N GLY A 140 -7.59 -5.94 5.03
CA GLY A 140 -8.80 -6.59 4.52
C GLY A 140 -8.92 -6.62 3.00
N LEU A 141 -7.92 -6.10 2.25
CA LEU A 141 -7.95 -6.10 0.78
C LEU A 141 -8.11 -7.50 0.20
N GLN A 142 -7.50 -8.52 0.84
CA GLN A 142 -7.52 -9.91 0.36
C GLN A 142 -8.95 -10.44 0.15
N HIS A 143 -9.89 -10.08 1.02
CA HIS A 143 -11.28 -10.52 0.91
C HIS A 143 -12.03 -9.73 -0.16
N ILE A 144 -11.73 -8.44 -0.30
CA ILE A 144 -12.40 -7.52 -1.23
C ILE A 144 -12.00 -7.82 -2.68
N LEU A 145 -10.75 -8.21 -2.97
CA LEU A 145 -10.29 -8.51 -4.34
C LEU A 145 -11.22 -9.49 -5.06
N LYS A 146 -11.68 -10.55 -4.37
CA LYS A 146 -12.63 -11.52 -4.93
C LYS A 146 -13.93 -10.89 -5.41
N GLU A 147 -14.45 -9.90 -4.67
CA GLU A 147 -15.66 -9.16 -5.04
C GLU A 147 -15.39 -8.21 -6.21
N LEU A 148 -14.19 -7.62 -6.27
CA LEU A 148 -13.80 -6.71 -7.35
C LEU A 148 -13.68 -7.44 -8.70
N HIS A 149 -13.15 -8.66 -8.72
CA HIS A 149 -13.07 -9.47 -9.96
C HIS A 149 -14.45 -9.82 -10.56
N ALA A 150 -15.49 -9.87 -9.73
CA ALA A 150 -16.85 -10.15 -10.20
C ALA A 150 -17.51 -8.95 -10.90
N GLN A 151 -16.90 -7.76 -10.86
CA GLN A 151 -17.47 -6.56 -11.45
C GLN A 151 -17.14 -6.44 -12.93
N ASP A 152 -18.17 -6.16 -13.73
CA ASP A 152 -18.01 -5.96 -15.18
C ASP A 152 -17.69 -4.50 -15.50
N ASN A 153 -16.45 -4.10 -15.21
CA ASN A 153 -15.93 -2.77 -15.55
C ASN A 153 -14.48 -2.85 -16.02
N GLU A 154 -14.22 -2.42 -17.25
CA GLU A 154 -12.90 -2.55 -17.88
C GLU A 154 -11.80 -1.73 -17.20
N GLU A 155 -12.13 -0.53 -16.69
CA GLU A 155 -11.15 0.31 -15.99
C GLU A 155 -10.74 -0.33 -14.65
N LEU A 156 -11.70 -0.91 -13.91
CA LEU A 156 -11.43 -1.65 -12.68
C LEU A 156 -10.63 -2.92 -12.95
N LYS A 157 -11.02 -3.69 -13.98
CA LYS A 157 -10.28 -4.90 -14.39
C LYS A 157 -8.83 -4.57 -14.75
N LEU A 158 -8.59 -3.47 -15.46
CA LEU A 158 -7.23 -3.01 -15.77
C LEU A 158 -6.43 -2.70 -14.50
N GLN A 159 -7.02 -1.99 -13.53
CA GLN A 159 -6.33 -1.68 -12.27
C GLN A 159 -6.05 -2.94 -11.43
N LEU A 160 -6.94 -3.94 -11.45
CA LEU A 160 -6.74 -5.25 -10.81
C LEU A 160 -5.59 -6.01 -11.48
N GLN A 161 -5.62 -6.10 -12.81
CA GLN A 161 -4.58 -6.75 -13.59
C GLN A 161 -3.21 -6.15 -13.29
N VAL A 162 -3.09 -4.82 -13.30
CA VAL A 162 -1.84 -4.12 -12.95
C VAL A 162 -1.39 -4.47 -11.52
N PHE A 163 -2.30 -4.47 -10.54
CA PHE A 163 -1.95 -4.81 -9.16
C PHE A 163 -1.41 -6.23 -9.02
N GLU A 164 -2.03 -7.18 -9.74
CA GLU A 164 -1.68 -8.61 -9.74
C GLU A 164 -0.38 -8.89 -10.47
N GLU A 165 -0.20 -8.36 -11.69
CA GLU A 165 1.01 -8.55 -12.50
C GLU A 165 2.24 -8.07 -11.73
N TYR A 166 2.21 -6.87 -11.14
CA TYR A 166 3.31 -6.38 -10.30
C TYR A 166 3.49 -7.21 -9.03
N GLY A 167 2.42 -7.82 -8.49
CA GLY A 167 2.54 -8.74 -7.35
C GLY A 167 3.21 -10.07 -7.72
N GLU A 168 2.97 -10.56 -8.93
CA GLU A 168 3.65 -11.74 -9.49
C GLU A 168 5.13 -11.44 -9.79
N GLU A 169 5.43 -10.27 -10.35
CA GLU A 169 6.79 -9.78 -10.57
C GLU A 169 7.58 -9.69 -9.25
N ASP A 170 7.00 -9.09 -8.20
CA ASP A 170 7.59 -9.04 -6.86
C ASP A 170 7.87 -10.44 -6.29
N SER A 171 6.94 -11.38 -6.53
CA SER A 171 7.10 -12.77 -6.09
C SER A 171 8.20 -13.51 -6.86
N ALA A 172 8.39 -13.17 -8.14
CA ALA A 172 9.48 -13.69 -8.97
C ALA A 172 10.83 -13.10 -8.55
N GLU A 173 10.91 -11.80 -8.27
CA GLU A 173 12.11 -11.14 -7.76
C GLU A 173 12.55 -11.74 -6.42
N LEU A 174 11.62 -11.91 -5.48
CA LEU A 174 11.90 -12.53 -4.19
C LEU A 174 12.42 -13.98 -4.34
N ARG A 175 11.87 -14.73 -5.30
CA ARG A 175 12.35 -16.07 -5.62
C ARG A 175 13.76 -16.04 -6.21
N GLY A 176 14.07 -15.04 -7.05
CA GLY A 176 15.42 -14.78 -7.55
C GLY A 176 16.41 -14.60 -6.40
N ARG A 177 16.10 -13.73 -5.42
CA ARG A 177 16.93 -13.54 -4.22
C ARG A 177 17.17 -14.84 -3.45
N LEU A 178 16.17 -15.74 -3.37
CA LEU A 178 16.33 -17.04 -2.73
C LEU A 178 17.28 -17.96 -3.51
N GLU A 179 17.23 -17.96 -4.85
CA GLU A 179 18.16 -18.75 -5.65
C GLU A 179 19.59 -18.19 -5.56
N ASP A 180 19.76 -16.88 -5.51
CA ASP A 180 21.07 -16.25 -5.28
C ASP A 180 21.65 -16.68 -3.92
N ILE A 181 20.84 -16.64 -2.85
CA ILE A 181 21.23 -17.14 -1.52
C ILE A 181 21.66 -18.61 -1.57
N ARG A 182 20.94 -19.46 -2.32
CA ARG A 182 21.30 -20.89 -2.45
C ARG A 182 22.61 -21.13 -3.19
N ILE A 183 22.97 -20.24 -4.12
CA ILE A 183 24.22 -20.33 -4.87
C ILE A 183 25.39 -19.81 -4.03
N GLU A 184 25.19 -18.70 -3.32
CA GLU A 184 26.24 -18.02 -2.56
C GLU A 184 26.48 -18.64 -1.17
N MET A 185 25.43 -19.18 -0.54
CA MET A 185 25.49 -19.73 0.81
C MET A 185 25.30 -21.25 0.79
N ASP A 186 26.41 -21.99 0.73
CA ASP A 186 26.41 -23.46 0.77
C ASP A 186 26.96 -24.05 2.08
N ASP A 187 27.60 -23.23 2.94
CA ASP A 187 28.07 -23.65 4.26
C ASP A 187 26.97 -23.57 5.33
N PHE A 188 26.70 -24.71 5.96
CA PHE A 188 25.69 -24.85 6.99
C PHE A 188 25.97 -23.98 8.23
N ASN A 189 27.23 -23.87 8.66
CA ASN A 189 27.57 -23.14 9.89
C ASN A 189 27.45 -21.63 9.67
N GLU A 190 27.84 -21.14 8.50
CA GLU A 190 27.67 -19.75 8.09
C GLU A 190 26.19 -19.36 8.05
N ILE A 191 25.35 -20.15 7.37
CA ILE A 191 23.90 -19.94 7.33
C ILE A 191 23.33 -19.92 8.75
N PHE A 192 23.67 -20.91 9.57
CA PHE A 192 23.17 -21.01 10.94
C PHE A 192 23.58 -19.79 11.78
N GLN A 193 24.83 -19.34 11.66
CA GLN A 193 25.33 -18.20 12.42
C GLN A 193 24.67 -16.88 11.98
N ILE A 194 24.41 -16.71 10.68
CA ILE A 194 23.67 -15.55 10.16
C ILE A 194 22.24 -15.57 10.68
N LEU A 195 21.53 -16.70 10.58
CA LEU A 195 20.18 -16.83 11.11
C LEU A 195 20.11 -16.56 12.61
N LEU A 196 21.05 -17.12 13.39
CA LEU A 196 21.16 -16.87 14.82
C LEU A 196 21.33 -15.38 15.11
N ASN A 197 22.24 -14.70 14.41
CA ASN A 197 22.48 -13.27 14.58
C ASN A 197 21.24 -12.43 14.20
N THR A 198 20.50 -12.82 13.17
CA THR A 198 19.29 -12.14 12.71
C THR A 198 18.14 -12.25 13.72
N VAL A 199 17.99 -13.40 14.39
CA VAL A 199 16.88 -13.61 15.33
C VAL A 199 17.23 -13.30 16.78
N LYS A 200 18.51 -13.18 17.12
CA LYS A 200 19.00 -12.96 18.48
C LYS A 200 18.38 -11.71 19.11
N ASP A 201 17.98 -11.84 20.38
CA ASP A 201 17.36 -10.79 21.19
C ASP A 201 16.02 -10.26 20.59
N SER A 202 15.41 -11.02 19.67
CA SER A 202 14.11 -10.70 19.05
C SER A 202 13.00 -11.66 19.49
N LYS A 203 11.74 -11.29 19.22
CA LYS A 203 10.59 -12.19 19.43
C LYS A 203 10.68 -13.48 18.61
N ALA A 204 11.45 -13.50 17.52
CA ALA A 204 11.62 -14.66 16.66
C ALA A 204 12.58 -15.71 17.23
N GLU A 205 13.44 -15.37 18.20
CA GLU A 205 14.47 -16.28 18.73
C GLU A 205 13.87 -17.58 19.29
N GLN A 206 12.83 -17.45 20.12
CA GLN A 206 12.14 -18.61 20.71
C GLN A 206 11.42 -19.46 19.65
N HIS A 207 10.92 -18.83 18.59
CA HIS A 207 10.33 -19.55 17.46
C HIS A 207 11.39 -20.33 16.68
N PHE A 208 12.55 -19.73 16.44
CA PHE A 208 13.67 -20.39 15.76
C PHE A 208 14.17 -21.61 16.55
N ILE A 209 14.37 -21.46 17.88
CA ILE A 209 14.73 -22.58 18.77
C ILE A 209 13.67 -23.69 18.69
N SER A 210 12.39 -23.32 18.76
CA SER A 210 11.30 -24.29 18.68
C SER A 210 11.31 -25.06 17.36
N ILE A 211 11.53 -24.40 16.22
CA ILE A 211 11.64 -25.07 14.91
C ILE A 211 12.75 -26.13 14.92
N LEU A 212 13.93 -25.81 15.46
CA LEU A 212 15.06 -26.76 15.58
C LEU A 212 14.74 -27.92 16.52
N GLN A 213 14.07 -27.66 17.65
CA GLN A 213 13.61 -28.72 18.56
C GLN A 213 12.63 -29.67 17.87
N HIS A 214 11.73 -29.15 17.02
CA HIS A 214 10.80 -29.98 16.25
C HIS A 214 11.52 -30.82 15.18
N PHE A 215 12.62 -30.35 14.59
CA PHE A 215 13.41 -31.18 13.68
C PHE A 215 14.01 -32.42 14.37
N LEU A 216 14.29 -32.36 15.69
CA LEU A 216 14.72 -33.53 16.46
C LEU A 216 13.62 -34.58 16.66
N LEU A 217 12.37 -34.23 16.40
CA LEU A 217 11.21 -35.13 16.48
C LEU A 217 10.91 -35.84 15.15
N ILE A 218 11.60 -35.47 14.06
CA ILE A 218 11.47 -36.18 12.78
C ILE A 218 11.88 -37.65 12.99
N ARG A 219 10.99 -38.57 12.58
CA ARG A 219 11.16 -40.01 12.82
C ARG A 219 12.51 -40.48 12.26
N ASN A 220 13.31 -41.13 13.10
CA ASN A 220 14.58 -41.73 12.70
C ASN A 220 14.35 -43.08 12.00
N ASP A 221 13.60 -43.07 10.90
CA ASP A 221 13.36 -44.23 10.05
C ASP A 221 14.15 -44.06 8.75
N TYR A 222 14.93 -45.08 8.40
CA TYR A 222 15.84 -45.06 7.25
C TYR A 222 15.08 -44.98 5.92
N GLU A 223 13.83 -45.46 5.86
CA GLU A 223 12.98 -45.38 4.66
C GLU A 223 12.30 -44.01 4.47
N ALA A 224 12.37 -43.11 5.45
CA ALA A 224 11.75 -41.78 5.42
C ALA A 224 12.75 -40.62 5.25
N ARG A 225 14.04 -40.92 5.05
CA ARG A 225 15.12 -39.96 4.79
C ARG A 225 15.42 -39.81 3.30
#